data_AF-A0A926ETF7-F1
#
_entry.id   AF-A0A926ETF7-F1
#
_cell.length_a   1.000
_cell.length_b   1.000
_cell.length_c   1.000
_cell.angle_alpha   90.00
_cell.angle_beta   90.00
_cell.angle_gamma   90.00
#
_symmetry.space_group_name_H-M   'P 1'
#
loop_
_entity.id
_entity.type
_entity.pdbx_description
1 polymer ?
#
loop_
_entity_poly.entity_id
_entity_poly.type
_entity_poly.pdbx_seq_one_letter_code
_entity_poly.pdbx_strand_id
1 'polypeptide(L)'
;MMYDKVLTDEELDKLLIEYMPKADALLDQLEEERDKDVEPHVFSKGYKRKLKKTIKEYSRTPMQKRLANIGKYAAAILIAFILTNSILIATVQAYREKVFETIVTVYDRFTSIIIKVEEPISEGLSFTEPSYIPDGFEVIKDKQTDITRKINYMNGNRIIIYMQGIITNEEIRIDTEGTTIEEMKINNQIIKYVFNKDMYIAYWNDDNFIYSVNAEVSFEELVKIIEGIIENTK
;
A
#
# COMPACT_ATOMS: atom_id res chain seq x y z
N MET A 1 80.68 -8.39 36.13
CA MET A 1 79.66 -9.43 35.88
C MET A 1 78.38 -8.69 35.56
N MET A 2 78.08 -8.51 34.26
CA MET A 2 76.90 -7.76 33.81
C MET A 2 75.76 -8.78 33.75
N TYR A 3 74.77 -8.62 34.63
CA TYR A 3 73.59 -9.49 34.67
C TYR A 3 72.75 -9.23 33.41
N ASP A 4 72.58 -10.24 32.56
CA ASP A 4 71.54 -10.23 31.52
C ASP A 4 70.19 -10.28 32.23
N LYS A 5 69.52 -9.13 32.29
CA LYS A 5 68.18 -9.02 32.86
C LYS A 5 67.20 -9.58 31.83
N VAL A 6 66.65 -10.76 32.10
CA VAL A 6 65.61 -11.36 31.25
C VAL A 6 64.37 -10.48 31.34
N LEU A 7 63.96 -9.93 30.19
CA LEU A 7 62.79 -9.05 30.08
C LEU A 7 61.53 -9.87 30.34
N THR A 8 60.70 -9.41 31.27
CA THR A 8 59.40 -10.04 31.55
C THR A 8 58.34 -9.60 30.53
N ASP A 9 57.32 -10.42 30.28
CA ASP A 9 56.23 -10.10 29.34
C ASP A 9 55.54 -8.77 29.69
N GLU A 10 55.39 -8.45 30.98
CA GLU A 10 54.82 -7.16 31.41
C GLU A 10 55.73 -5.95 31.14
N GLU A 11 57.05 -6.12 31.23
CA GLU A 11 58.02 -5.08 30.87
C GLU A 11 58.05 -4.89 29.34
N LEU A 12 57.91 -5.97 28.58
CA LEU A 12 57.80 -5.93 27.12
C LEU A 12 56.52 -5.21 26.68
N ASP A 13 55.37 -5.51 27.29
CA ASP A 13 54.10 -4.84 26.96
C ASP A 13 54.15 -3.34 27.24
N LYS A 14 54.76 -2.92 28.36
CA LYS A 14 54.97 -1.49 28.66
C LYS A 14 55.86 -0.81 27.62
N LEU A 15 56.95 -1.47 27.22
CA LEU A 15 57.82 -0.98 26.16
C LEU A 15 57.08 -0.89 24.83
N LEU A 16 56.28 -1.89 24.47
CA LEU A 16 55.49 -1.85 23.23
C LEU A 16 54.49 -0.69 23.24
N ILE A 17 53.77 -0.48 24.35
CA ILE A 17 52.83 0.65 24.47
C ILE A 17 53.53 2.01 24.35
N GLU A 18 54.72 2.15 24.93
CA GLU A 18 55.46 3.42 24.89
C GLU A 18 56.10 3.69 23.52
N TYR A 19 56.65 2.66 22.88
CA TYR A 19 57.49 2.81 21.69
C TYR A 19 56.76 2.54 20.38
N MET A 20 55.64 1.79 20.36
CA MET A 20 54.86 1.59 19.13
C MET A 20 54.41 2.91 18.49
N PRO A 21 53.84 3.89 19.21
CA PRO A 21 53.43 5.15 18.59
C PRO A 21 54.62 5.93 17.98
N LYS A 22 55.80 5.82 18.59
CA LYS A 22 57.02 6.45 18.10
C LYS A 22 57.52 5.74 16.84
N ALA A 23 57.50 4.41 16.84
CA ALA A 23 57.87 3.59 15.69
C ALA A 23 56.93 3.84 14.50
N ASP A 24 55.62 3.92 14.74
CA ASP A 24 54.62 4.24 13.71
C ASP A 24 54.87 5.63 13.11
N ALA A 25 55.09 6.65 13.96
CA ALA A 25 55.40 8.01 13.48
C ALA A 25 56.71 8.07 12.66
N LEU A 26 57.71 7.28 13.01
CA LEU A 26 58.95 7.14 12.25
C LEU A 26 58.73 6.43 10.92
N LEU A 27 57.88 5.39 10.88
CA LEU A 27 57.52 4.71 9.65
C LEU A 27 56.76 5.64 8.70
N ASP A 28 55.77 6.39 9.21
CA ASP A 28 55.02 7.37 8.43
C ASP A 28 55.96 8.44 7.84
N GLN A 29 56.91 8.96 8.63
CA GLN A 29 57.92 9.90 8.14
C GLN A 29 58.82 9.31 7.05
N LEU A 30 59.27 8.06 7.22
CA LEU A 30 60.09 7.37 6.22
C LEU A 30 59.30 7.08 4.93
N GLU A 31 58.02 6.74 5.04
CA GLU A 31 57.14 6.55 3.89
C GLU A 31 56.89 7.87 3.14
N GLU A 32 56.62 8.97 3.87
CA GLU A 32 56.48 10.30 3.30
C GLU A 32 57.76 10.79 2.61
N GLU A 33 58.93 10.58 3.21
CA GLU A 33 60.22 10.94 2.61
C GLU A 33 60.56 10.09 1.39
N ARG A 34 60.30 8.77 1.45
CA ARG A 34 60.53 7.85 0.33
C ARG A 34 59.64 8.17 -0.86
N ASP A 35 58.39 8.52 -0.61
CA ASP A 35 57.37 8.72 -1.65
C ASP A 35 57.25 10.18 -2.10
N LYS A 36 58.04 11.11 -1.50
CA LYS A 36 58.05 12.56 -1.78
C LYS A 36 58.18 12.92 -3.25
N ASP A 37 58.98 12.16 -3.99
CA ASP A 37 59.31 12.41 -5.40
C ASP A 37 58.82 11.28 -6.34
N VAL A 38 57.93 10.39 -5.86
CA VAL A 38 57.41 9.25 -6.62
C VAL A 38 55.98 9.54 -7.09
N GLU A 39 55.73 9.46 -8.40
CA GLU A 39 54.36 9.58 -8.90
C GLU A 39 53.46 8.46 -8.33
N PRO A 40 52.23 8.77 -7.86
CA PRO A 40 51.35 7.78 -7.29
C PRO A 40 51.09 6.64 -8.27
N HIS A 41 51.36 5.40 -7.85
CA HIS A 41 51.17 4.25 -8.71
C HIS A 41 49.68 4.11 -9.13
N VAL A 42 49.42 4.23 -10.43
CA VAL A 42 48.06 4.11 -10.97
C VAL A 42 47.73 2.65 -11.27
N PHE A 43 47.05 2.00 -10.33
CA PHE A 43 46.56 0.64 -10.54
C PHE A 43 45.57 0.52 -11.71
N SER A 44 45.67 -0.57 -12.46
CA SER A 44 44.74 -0.90 -13.55
C SER A 44 43.29 -1.06 -13.06
N LYS A 45 42.32 -0.86 -13.95
CA LYS A 45 40.89 -1.05 -13.62
C LYS A 45 40.59 -2.45 -13.08
N GLY A 46 41.25 -3.48 -13.64
CA GLY A 46 41.12 -4.87 -13.18
C GLY A 46 41.67 -5.08 -11.77
N TYR A 47 42.82 -4.47 -11.47
CA TYR A 47 43.41 -4.51 -10.13
C TYR A 47 42.52 -3.79 -9.11
N LYS A 48 42.06 -2.56 -9.41
CA LYS A 48 41.13 -1.82 -8.54
C LYS A 48 39.85 -2.60 -8.26
N ARG A 49 39.33 -3.34 -9.25
CA ARG A 49 38.14 -4.20 -9.09
C ARG A 49 38.41 -5.40 -8.19
N LYS A 50 39.56 -6.06 -8.34
CA LYS A 50 40.00 -7.15 -7.46
C LYS A 50 40.19 -6.64 -6.03
N LEU A 51 40.88 -5.51 -5.85
CA LEU A 51 41.10 -4.88 -4.55
C LEU A 51 39.78 -4.55 -3.85
N LYS A 52 38.83 -3.90 -4.53
CA LYS A 52 37.49 -3.62 -3.99
C LYS A 52 36.73 -4.88 -3.59
N LYS A 53 36.86 -5.97 -4.37
CA LYS A 53 36.23 -7.26 -4.05
C LYS A 53 36.82 -7.85 -2.78
N THR A 54 38.14 -7.86 -2.66
CA THR A 54 38.86 -8.36 -1.49
C THR A 54 38.53 -7.54 -0.25
N ILE A 55 38.64 -6.21 -0.31
CA ILE A 55 38.28 -5.33 0.82
C ILE A 55 36.84 -5.60 1.27
N LYS A 56 35.88 -5.69 0.34
CA LYS A 56 34.48 -5.99 0.65
C LYS A 56 34.28 -7.37 1.29
N GLU A 57 35.13 -8.33 0.99
CA GLU A 57 35.07 -9.69 1.54
C GLU A 57 35.61 -9.76 2.98
N TYR A 58 36.65 -8.98 3.28
CA TYR A 58 37.25 -8.87 4.61
C TYR A 58 36.54 -7.85 5.52
N SER A 59 35.95 -6.80 4.95
CA SER A 59 35.21 -5.76 5.69
C SER A 59 33.80 -6.18 6.10
N ARG A 60 33.29 -7.29 5.53
CA ARG A 60 31.96 -7.79 5.86
C ARG A 60 31.96 -8.50 7.20
N THR A 61 31.11 -8.03 8.10
CA THR A 61 30.91 -8.71 9.38
C THR A 61 30.34 -10.12 9.18
N PRO A 62 30.57 -11.06 10.12
CA PRO A 62 30.01 -12.41 10.05
C PRO A 62 28.49 -12.42 9.83
N MET A 63 27.78 -11.44 10.41
CA MET A 63 26.34 -11.25 10.25
C MET A 63 25.96 -10.89 8.80
N GLN A 64 26.69 -9.96 8.16
CA GLN A 64 26.44 -9.58 6.76
C GLN A 64 26.71 -10.74 5.79
N LYS A 65 27.71 -11.59 6.06
CA LYS A 65 27.98 -12.81 5.28
C LYS A 65 26.83 -13.82 5.40
N ARG A 66 26.30 -14.03 6.61
CA ARG A 66 25.13 -14.89 6.84
C ARG A 66 23.89 -14.38 6.13
N LEU A 67 23.58 -13.08 6.26
CA LEU A 67 22.43 -12.46 5.60
C LEU A 67 22.50 -12.59 4.08
N ALA A 68 23.68 -12.38 3.48
CA ALA A 68 23.87 -12.52 2.04
C ALA A 68 23.66 -13.97 1.55
N ASN A 69 23.99 -14.97 2.37
CA ASN A 69 23.74 -16.37 2.03
C ASN A 69 22.26 -16.72 2.20
N ILE A 70 21.63 -16.31 3.31
CA ILE A 70 20.19 -16.51 3.53
C ILE A 70 19.37 -15.83 2.41
N GLY A 71 19.77 -14.62 2.01
CA GLY A 71 19.12 -13.88 0.93
C GLY A 71 19.11 -14.62 -0.42
N LYS A 72 20.16 -15.41 -0.73
CA LYS A 72 20.19 -16.24 -1.95
C LYS A 72 19.16 -17.37 -1.89
N TYR A 73 19.06 -18.06 -0.75
CA TYR A 73 18.07 -19.12 -0.57
C TYR A 73 16.65 -18.56 -0.55
N ALA A 74 16.42 -17.43 0.14
CA ALA A 74 15.15 -16.74 0.14
C ALA A 74 14.73 -16.32 -1.27
N ALA A 75 15.66 -15.78 -2.07
CA ALA A 75 15.38 -15.43 -3.47
C ALA A 75 15.03 -16.66 -4.31
N ALA A 76 15.75 -17.77 -4.15
CA ALA A 76 15.45 -19.02 -4.86
C ALA A 76 14.07 -19.59 -4.47
N ILE A 77 13.73 -19.56 -3.17
CA ILE A 77 12.42 -19.99 -2.67
C ILE A 77 11.30 -19.09 -3.20
N LEU A 78 11.50 -17.77 -3.22
CA LEU A 78 10.54 -16.82 -3.79
C LEU A 78 10.31 -17.07 -5.28
N ILE A 79 11.38 -17.28 -6.04
CA ILE A 79 11.27 -17.60 -7.49
C ILE A 79 10.49 -18.91 -7.67
N ALA A 80 10.83 -19.96 -6.91
CA ALA A 80 10.13 -21.23 -6.99
C ALA A 80 8.65 -21.07 -6.63
N PHE A 81 8.33 -20.32 -5.57
CA PHE A 81 6.97 -20.03 -5.15
C PHE A 81 6.18 -19.28 -6.24
N ILE A 82 6.75 -18.25 -6.85
CA ILE A 82 6.09 -17.51 -7.93
C ILE A 82 5.80 -18.45 -9.10
N LEU A 83 6.79 -19.22 -9.55
CA LEU A 83 6.64 -20.13 -10.69
C LEU A 83 5.57 -21.20 -10.43
N THR A 84 5.56 -21.81 -9.25
CA THR A 84 4.56 -22.84 -8.92
C THR A 84 3.14 -22.26 -8.86
N ASN A 85 2.96 -21.11 -8.20
CA ASN A 85 1.66 -20.43 -8.14
C ASN A 85 1.19 -19.99 -9.53
N SER A 86 2.08 -19.46 -10.39
CA SER A 86 1.74 -19.09 -11.76
C SER A 86 1.24 -20.28 -12.57
N ILE A 87 1.90 -21.44 -12.46
CA ILE A 87 1.46 -22.67 -13.13
C ILE A 87 0.09 -23.10 -12.62
N LEU A 88 -0.13 -23.09 -11.30
CA LEU A 88 -1.42 -23.48 -10.69
C LEU A 88 -2.57 -22.57 -11.15
N ILE A 89 -2.36 -21.25 -11.20
CA ILE A 89 -3.35 -20.29 -11.70
C ILE A 89 -3.68 -20.54 -13.18
N ALA A 90 -2.67 -20.86 -14.00
CA ALA A 90 -2.88 -21.11 -15.43
C ALA A 90 -3.60 -22.44 -15.70
N THR A 91 -3.29 -23.48 -14.94
CA THR A 91 -3.70 -24.87 -15.25
C THR A 91 -4.92 -25.35 -14.48
N VAL A 92 -5.14 -24.87 -13.25
CA VAL A 92 -6.18 -25.38 -12.36
C VAL A 92 -7.27 -24.33 -12.16
N GLN A 93 -8.44 -24.57 -12.77
CA GLN A 93 -9.57 -23.63 -12.75
C GLN A 93 -10.05 -23.31 -11.32
N ALA A 94 -10.32 -24.34 -10.50
CA ALA A 94 -10.80 -24.15 -9.13
C ALA A 94 -9.78 -23.40 -8.22
N TYR A 95 -8.48 -23.61 -8.47
CA TYR A 95 -7.44 -22.89 -7.74
C TYR A 95 -7.42 -21.41 -8.13
N ARG A 96 -7.48 -21.12 -9.43
CA ARG A 96 -7.57 -19.74 -9.97
C ARG A 96 -8.79 -19.01 -9.43
N GLU A 97 -9.96 -19.62 -9.46
CA GLU A 97 -11.20 -19.04 -8.94
C GLU A 97 -11.06 -18.66 -7.46
N LYS A 98 -10.52 -19.55 -6.64
CA LYS A 98 -10.28 -19.30 -5.20
C LYS A 98 -9.23 -18.22 -4.95
N VAL A 99 -8.18 -18.14 -5.77
CA VAL A 99 -7.18 -17.07 -5.69
C VAL A 99 -7.81 -15.73 -6.03
N PHE A 100 -8.62 -15.64 -7.10
CA PHE A 100 -9.35 -14.43 -7.45
C PHE A 100 -10.34 -14.02 -6.36
N GLU A 101 -11.13 -14.96 -5.85
CA GLU A 101 -12.05 -14.71 -4.73
C GLU A 101 -11.30 -14.17 -3.50
N THR A 102 -10.14 -14.73 -3.17
CA THR A 102 -9.31 -14.25 -2.05
C THR A 102 -8.74 -12.86 -2.31
N ILE A 103 -8.25 -12.59 -3.52
CA ILE A 103 -7.75 -11.26 -3.92
C ILE A 103 -8.88 -10.25 -3.85
N VAL A 104 -10.06 -10.57 -4.38
CA VAL A 104 -11.26 -9.74 -4.32
C VAL A 104 -11.67 -9.51 -2.86
N THR A 105 -11.77 -10.55 -2.04
CA THR A 105 -12.13 -10.44 -0.62
C THR A 105 -11.14 -9.60 0.19
N VAL A 106 -9.84 -9.74 -0.06
CA VAL A 106 -8.80 -8.92 0.59
C VAL A 106 -8.88 -7.49 0.07
N TYR A 107 -9.10 -7.29 -1.23
CA TYR A 107 -9.25 -5.97 -1.82
C TYR A 107 -10.50 -5.24 -1.31
N ASP A 108 -11.65 -5.93 -1.24
CA ASP A 108 -12.91 -5.45 -0.69
C ASP A 108 -12.78 -5.07 0.80
N ARG A 109 -11.91 -5.77 1.55
CA ARG A 109 -11.59 -5.45 2.94
C ARG A 109 -10.80 -4.15 3.08
N PHE A 110 -10.10 -3.70 2.04
CA PHE A 110 -9.15 -2.59 2.11
C PHE A 110 -9.49 -1.37 1.25
N THR A 111 -10.35 -1.47 0.21
CA THR A 111 -10.60 -0.32 -0.69
C THR A 111 -11.86 -0.44 -1.56
N SER A 112 -12.66 0.63 -1.54
CA SER A 112 -13.45 1.26 -2.63
C SER A 112 -14.00 0.41 -3.79
N ILE A 113 -15.32 0.52 -3.98
CA ILE A 113 -16.06 -0.02 -5.12
C ILE A 113 -15.70 0.73 -6.40
N ILE A 114 -14.99 0.06 -7.30
CA ILE A 114 -14.68 0.57 -8.63
C ILE A 114 -15.86 0.22 -9.55
N ILE A 115 -16.63 1.23 -9.93
CA ILE A 115 -17.66 1.10 -10.97
C ILE A 115 -16.98 1.46 -12.30
N LYS A 116 -16.80 0.47 -13.19
CA LYS A 116 -16.35 0.70 -14.57
C LYS A 116 -17.58 0.84 -15.45
N VAL A 117 -17.63 1.90 -16.24
CA VAL A 117 -18.68 2.08 -17.24
C VAL A 117 -18.03 2.29 -18.60
N GLU A 118 -18.64 1.69 -19.62
CA GLU A 118 -18.02 1.53 -20.93
C GLU A 118 -18.15 2.78 -21.82
N GLU A 119 -19.21 3.61 -21.72
CA GLU A 119 -19.33 4.84 -22.53
C GLU A 119 -20.24 5.91 -21.86
N PRO A 120 -19.86 7.20 -21.81
CA PRO A 120 -20.73 8.27 -21.31
C PRO A 120 -21.67 8.79 -22.42
N ILE A 121 -22.98 8.84 -22.14
CA ILE A 121 -23.98 9.54 -22.97
C ILE A 121 -24.25 10.91 -22.33
N SER A 122 -23.84 12.00 -22.98
CA SER A 122 -23.82 13.35 -22.37
C SER A 122 -24.93 14.31 -22.84
N GLU A 123 -26.00 13.85 -23.49
CA GLU A 123 -27.08 14.76 -23.93
C GLU A 123 -28.43 14.35 -23.35
N GLY A 124 -29.01 15.22 -22.51
CA GLY A 124 -30.40 15.12 -22.03
C GLY A 124 -30.63 14.42 -20.69
N LEU A 125 -29.58 14.11 -19.92
CA LEU A 125 -29.72 13.48 -18.61
C LEU A 125 -30.29 14.47 -17.56
N SER A 126 -31.31 14.03 -16.82
CA SER A 126 -31.95 14.81 -15.75
C SER A 126 -31.80 14.11 -14.40
N PHE A 127 -31.43 14.87 -13.37
CA PHE A 127 -31.34 14.34 -12.01
C PHE A 127 -32.73 14.12 -11.42
N THR A 128 -32.89 13.02 -10.68
CA THR A 128 -34.12 12.66 -9.99
C THR A 128 -34.01 13.00 -8.50
N GLU A 129 -35.13 12.90 -7.79
CA GLU A 129 -35.17 12.95 -6.34
C GLU A 129 -35.89 11.70 -5.81
N PRO A 130 -35.61 11.24 -4.57
CA PRO A 130 -36.33 10.11 -3.98
C PRO A 130 -37.84 10.41 -3.90
N SER A 131 -38.70 9.49 -4.39
CA SER A 131 -40.17 9.63 -4.21
C SER A 131 -40.62 9.41 -2.77
N TYR A 132 -39.78 8.76 -1.97
CA TYR A 132 -40.02 8.45 -0.57
C TYR A 132 -38.88 8.93 0.30
N ILE A 133 -39.25 9.67 1.34
CA ILE A 133 -38.39 10.02 2.47
C ILE A 133 -39.25 9.83 3.75
N PRO A 134 -38.70 9.28 4.83
CA PRO A 134 -39.47 8.99 6.04
C PRO A 134 -40.08 10.26 6.66
N ASP A 135 -41.23 10.11 7.31
CA ASP A 135 -41.94 11.23 7.93
C ASP A 135 -41.07 12.01 8.93
N GLY A 136 -41.17 13.34 8.87
CA GLY A 136 -40.45 14.27 9.73
C GLY A 136 -39.03 14.63 9.27
N PHE A 137 -38.56 14.07 8.16
CA PHE A 137 -37.34 14.55 7.50
C PHE A 137 -37.65 15.71 6.55
N GLU A 138 -36.93 16.81 6.70
CA GLU A 138 -37.07 18.00 5.86
C GLU A 138 -35.77 18.27 5.07
N VAL A 139 -35.90 18.82 3.86
CA VAL A 139 -34.75 19.21 3.04
C VAL A 139 -34.04 20.40 3.69
N ILE A 140 -32.78 20.22 4.08
CA ILE A 140 -31.93 21.31 4.61
C ILE A 140 -30.96 21.86 3.57
N LYS A 141 -30.68 21.09 2.52
CA LYS A 141 -29.74 21.48 1.47
C LYS A 141 -30.00 20.67 0.21
N ASP A 142 -30.24 21.37 -0.89
CA ASP A 142 -30.25 20.79 -2.23
C ASP A 142 -29.17 21.52 -3.05
N LYS A 143 -28.23 20.75 -3.59
CA LYS A 143 -27.17 21.25 -4.45
C LYS A 143 -27.13 20.43 -5.72
N GLN A 144 -27.26 21.10 -6.84
CA GLN A 144 -27.06 20.54 -8.15
C GLN A 144 -25.89 21.24 -8.86
N THR A 145 -25.10 20.45 -9.56
CA THR A 145 -24.06 20.85 -10.50
C THR A 145 -24.38 20.20 -11.86
N ASP A 146 -23.56 20.46 -12.87
CA ASP A 146 -23.75 19.86 -14.20
C ASP A 146 -23.62 18.33 -14.21
N ILE A 147 -22.93 17.76 -13.21
CA ILE A 147 -22.60 16.32 -13.16
C ILE A 147 -23.09 15.59 -11.90
N THR A 148 -23.58 16.32 -10.89
CA THR A 148 -24.07 15.73 -9.64
C THR A 148 -25.23 16.50 -9.04
N ARG A 149 -26.17 15.80 -8.41
CA ARG A 149 -27.17 16.35 -7.49
C ARG A 149 -27.01 15.71 -6.12
N LYS A 150 -27.07 16.52 -5.06
CA LYS A 150 -26.97 16.10 -3.66
C LYS A 150 -28.05 16.78 -2.84
N ILE A 151 -28.86 15.97 -2.16
CA ILE A 151 -29.95 16.42 -1.29
C ILE A 151 -29.70 15.89 0.12
N ASN A 152 -29.69 16.80 1.10
CA ASN A 152 -29.58 16.47 2.51
C ASN A 152 -30.93 16.70 3.19
N TYR A 153 -31.40 15.69 3.91
CA TYR A 153 -32.60 15.73 4.74
C TYR A 153 -32.22 15.60 6.22
N MET A 154 -32.98 16.24 7.10
CA MET A 154 -32.73 16.23 8.53
C MET A 154 -34.01 16.06 9.33
N ASN A 155 -33.96 15.26 10.40
CA ASN A 155 -35.02 15.10 11.40
C ASN A 155 -34.39 15.10 12.79
N GLY A 156 -34.40 16.26 13.46
CA GLY A 156 -33.66 16.46 14.69
C GLY A 156 -32.15 16.30 14.46
N ASN A 157 -31.54 15.29 15.08
CA ASN A 157 -30.12 14.97 14.90
C ASN A 157 -29.84 13.93 13.81
N ARG A 158 -30.89 13.31 13.23
CA ARG A 158 -30.74 12.27 12.21
C ARG A 158 -30.62 12.89 10.83
N ILE A 159 -29.75 12.32 10.00
CA ILE A 159 -29.50 12.78 8.64
C ILE A 159 -29.77 11.70 7.59
N ILE A 160 -30.30 12.12 6.44
CA ILE A 160 -30.29 11.35 5.20
C ILE A 160 -29.58 12.19 4.15
N ILE A 161 -28.64 11.58 3.43
CA ILE A 161 -27.90 12.20 2.34
C ILE A 161 -28.12 11.36 1.10
N TYR A 162 -28.83 11.92 0.13
CA TYR A 162 -28.97 11.37 -1.21
C TYR A 162 -27.98 12.05 -2.15
N MET A 163 -27.30 11.26 -2.98
CA MET A 163 -26.46 11.76 -4.05
C MET A 163 -26.68 10.94 -5.31
N GLN A 164 -26.83 11.63 -6.43
CA GLN A 164 -26.84 11.09 -7.79
C GLN A 164 -25.74 11.79 -8.59
N GLY A 165 -24.87 11.02 -9.23
CA GLY A 165 -23.82 11.54 -10.10
C GLY A 165 -23.91 10.91 -11.48
N ILE A 166 -23.71 11.70 -12.53
CA ILE A 166 -23.51 11.17 -13.87
C ILE A 166 -22.24 10.32 -13.82
N ILE A 167 -22.31 9.13 -14.40
CA ILE A 167 -21.14 8.31 -14.60
C ILE A 167 -20.19 9.05 -15.55
N THR A 168 -19.08 9.51 -15.00
CA THR A 168 -17.91 10.00 -15.76
C THR A 168 -16.81 8.93 -15.70
N ASN A 169 -15.76 9.04 -16.51
CA ASN A 169 -14.58 8.16 -16.44
C ASN A 169 -13.78 8.28 -15.12
N GLU A 170 -14.38 8.82 -14.06
CA GLU A 170 -13.75 9.03 -12.76
C GLU A 170 -14.05 7.87 -11.80
N GLU A 171 -13.00 7.42 -11.11
CA GLU A 171 -13.11 6.40 -10.07
C GLU A 171 -13.84 6.97 -8.84
N ILE A 172 -15.03 6.45 -8.53
CA ILE A 172 -15.68 6.74 -7.25
C ILE A 172 -15.00 5.90 -6.16
N ARG A 173 -14.29 6.57 -5.25
CA ARG A 173 -13.67 5.94 -4.09
C ARG A 173 -14.60 6.04 -2.89
N ILE A 174 -15.20 4.92 -2.51
CA ILE A 174 -15.97 4.80 -1.27
C ILE A 174 -15.03 4.25 -0.19
N ASP A 175 -14.81 5.02 0.87
CA ASP A 175 -14.02 4.60 2.02
C ASP A 175 -14.89 3.73 2.93
N THR A 176 -14.82 2.42 2.76
CA THR A 176 -15.41 1.47 3.70
C THR A 176 -14.34 1.17 4.75
N GLU A 177 -14.50 1.67 5.98
CA GLU A 177 -13.58 1.46 7.11
C GLU A 177 -13.52 -0.04 7.53
N GLY A 178 -13.11 -0.94 6.64
CA GLY A 178 -12.96 -2.39 6.90
C GLY A 178 -14.25 -3.11 7.31
N THR A 179 -15.43 -2.59 6.95
CA THR A 179 -16.72 -3.19 7.30
C THR A 179 -17.21 -4.12 6.20
N THR A 180 -17.85 -5.23 6.57
CA THR A 180 -18.44 -6.21 5.64
C THR A 180 -19.49 -5.52 4.76
N ILE A 181 -19.30 -5.59 3.44
CA ILE A 181 -20.28 -5.16 2.45
C ILE A 181 -21.35 -6.24 2.34
N GLU A 182 -22.60 -5.86 2.54
CA GLU A 182 -23.77 -6.70 2.28
C GLU A 182 -24.39 -6.32 0.94
N GLU A 183 -25.08 -7.28 0.32
CA GLU A 183 -25.76 -7.08 -0.95
C GLU A 183 -27.24 -7.42 -0.80
N MET A 184 -28.10 -6.58 -1.39
CA MET A 184 -29.52 -6.87 -1.57
C MET A 184 -29.93 -6.58 -3.00
N LYS A 185 -30.96 -7.28 -3.46
CA LYS A 185 -31.55 -7.06 -4.77
C LYS A 185 -32.88 -6.34 -4.61
N ILE A 186 -32.98 -5.15 -5.19
CA ILE A 186 -34.23 -4.38 -5.27
C ILE A 186 -34.55 -4.24 -6.76
N ASN A 187 -35.70 -4.78 -7.18
CA ASN A 187 -36.06 -4.91 -8.60
C ASN A 187 -34.95 -5.63 -9.41
N ASN A 188 -34.36 -4.94 -10.39
CA ASN A 188 -33.29 -5.48 -11.23
C ASN A 188 -31.90 -4.88 -10.90
N GLN A 189 -31.79 -4.14 -9.80
CA GLN A 189 -30.56 -3.49 -9.37
C GLN A 189 -29.95 -4.23 -8.17
N ILE A 190 -28.63 -4.35 -8.18
CA ILE A 190 -27.86 -4.88 -7.05
C ILE A 190 -27.43 -3.70 -6.20
N ILE A 191 -27.93 -3.66 -4.97
CA ILE A 191 -27.61 -2.64 -4.00
C ILE A 191 -26.59 -3.20 -3.04
N LYS A 192 -25.46 -2.52 -2.95
CA LYS A 192 -24.43 -2.85 -1.97
C LYS A 192 -24.56 -1.86 -0.82
N TYR A 193 -24.54 -2.36 0.41
CA TYR A 193 -24.67 -1.50 1.59
C TYR A 193 -23.78 -1.95 2.74
N VAL A 194 -23.52 -1.02 3.64
CA VAL A 194 -22.77 -1.20 4.88
C VAL A 194 -23.52 -0.50 6.00
N PHE A 195 -23.54 -1.11 7.19
CA PHE A 195 -23.98 -0.47 8.41
C PHE A 195 -22.77 -0.15 9.28
N ASN A 196 -22.49 1.14 9.51
CA ASN A 196 -21.38 1.61 10.34
C ASN A 196 -21.80 2.84 11.16
N LYS A 197 -21.43 2.90 12.44
CA LYS A 197 -21.71 4.02 13.35
C LYS A 197 -23.17 4.52 13.27
N ASP A 198 -24.13 3.59 13.38
CA ASP A 198 -25.58 3.84 13.33
C ASP A 198 -26.11 4.45 12.01
N MET A 199 -25.33 4.35 10.94
CA MET A 199 -25.66 4.86 9.62
C MET A 199 -25.57 3.75 8.58
N TYR A 200 -26.60 3.63 7.76
CA TYR A 200 -26.54 2.83 6.55
C TYR A 200 -25.91 3.65 5.43
N ILE A 201 -24.97 3.05 4.71
CA ILE A 201 -24.35 3.59 3.51
C ILE A 201 -24.66 2.60 2.39
N ALA A 202 -25.55 2.98 1.48
CA ALA A 202 -25.95 2.17 0.33
C ALA A 202 -25.49 2.83 -0.97
N TYR A 203 -25.11 2.00 -1.96
CA TYR A 203 -24.64 2.45 -3.26
C TYR A 203 -24.98 1.45 -4.35
N TRP A 204 -25.29 1.98 -5.53
CA TRP A 204 -25.61 1.23 -6.73
C TRP A 204 -25.44 2.13 -7.95
N ASN A 205 -25.57 1.56 -9.14
CA ASN A 205 -25.53 2.30 -10.38
C ASN A 205 -26.49 1.69 -11.40
N ASP A 206 -26.95 2.54 -12.31
CA ASP A 206 -27.54 2.13 -13.58
C ASP A 206 -26.53 2.40 -14.71
N ASP A 207 -27.02 2.50 -15.95
CA ASP A 207 -26.20 2.75 -17.14
C ASP A 207 -25.67 4.20 -17.20
N ASN A 208 -26.35 5.16 -16.57
CA ASN A 208 -26.10 6.60 -16.72
C ASN A 208 -25.63 7.27 -15.40
N PHE A 209 -26.07 6.75 -14.25
CA PHE A 209 -25.86 7.37 -12.95
C PHE A 209 -25.33 6.39 -11.90
N ILE A 210 -24.55 6.94 -10.96
CA ILE A 210 -24.21 6.31 -9.69
C ILE A 210 -25.03 6.99 -8.59
N TYR A 211 -25.54 6.17 -7.68
CA TYR A 211 -26.37 6.59 -6.56
C TYR A 211 -25.69 6.23 -5.25
N SER A 212 -25.85 7.10 -4.25
CA SER A 212 -25.53 6.76 -2.87
C SER A 212 -26.56 7.35 -1.90
N VAL A 213 -26.85 6.59 -0.86
CA VAL A 213 -27.72 6.98 0.25
C VAL A 213 -26.99 6.72 1.55
N ASN A 214 -26.75 7.77 2.33
CA ASN A 214 -26.28 7.66 3.70
C ASN A 214 -27.45 8.02 4.63
N ALA A 215 -27.90 7.10 5.47
CA ALA A 215 -29.14 7.29 6.23
C ALA A 215 -29.05 6.74 7.66
N GLU A 216 -29.37 7.58 8.63
CA GLU A 216 -29.58 7.20 10.05
C GLU A 216 -31.04 6.79 10.28
N VAL A 217 -31.42 5.65 9.71
CA VAL A 217 -32.79 5.10 9.69
C VAL A 217 -32.77 3.59 9.94
N SER A 218 -33.95 2.97 10.12
CA SER A 218 -34.02 1.50 10.17
C SER A 218 -33.76 0.90 8.79
N PHE A 219 -33.40 -0.39 8.74
CA PHE A 219 -33.18 -1.08 7.48
C PHE A 219 -34.41 -1.04 6.57
N GLU A 220 -35.61 -1.17 7.13
CA GLU A 220 -36.87 -1.12 6.38
C GLU A 220 -37.09 0.25 5.73
N GLU A 221 -36.74 1.34 6.44
CA GLU A 221 -36.82 2.69 5.92
C GLU A 221 -35.76 2.95 4.84
N LEU A 222 -34.54 2.41 5.01
CA LEU A 222 -33.52 2.44 3.96
C LEU A 222 -34.03 1.78 2.66
N VAL A 223 -34.63 0.59 2.76
CA VAL A 223 -35.17 -0.14 1.60
C VAL A 223 -36.22 0.69 0.88
N LYS A 224 -37.17 1.30 1.59
CA LYS A 224 -38.21 2.16 0.98
C LYS A 224 -37.63 3.39 0.29
N ILE A 225 -36.61 4.03 0.87
CA ILE A 225 -35.93 5.18 0.25
C ILE A 225 -35.31 4.74 -1.09
N ILE A 226 -34.64 3.60 -1.11
CA ILE A 226 -33.98 3.08 -2.31
C ILE A 226 -35.01 2.68 -3.37
N GLU A 227 -36.10 2.02 -2.99
CA GLU A 227 -37.22 1.71 -3.88
C GLU A 227 -37.78 2.99 -4.51
N GLY A 228 -38.00 4.04 -3.70
CA GLY A 228 -38.51 5.32 -4.19
C GLY A 228 -37.55 6.06 -5.14
N ILE A 229 -36.25 5.83 -5.02
CA ILE A 229 -35.28 6.35 -6.00
C ILE A 229 -35.36 5.54 -7.30
N ILE A 230 -35.35 4.21 -7.20
CA ILE A 230 -35.36 3.31 -8.37
C ILE A 230 -36.64 3.48 -9.20
N GLU A 231 -37.78 3.70 -8.57
CA GLU A 231 -39.05 3.94 -9.26
C GLU A 231 -39.05 5.24 -10.07
N ASN A 232 -38.38 6.29 -9.58
CA ASN A 232 -38.27 7.58 -10.26
C ASN A 232 -37.25 7.60 -11.41
N THR A 233 -36.42 6.56 -11.54
CA THR A 233 -35.39 6.44 -12.58
C THR A 233 -35.84 5.66 -13.82
N LYS A 234 -37.09 5.17 -13.85
CA LYS A 234 -37.72 4.53 -15.02
C LYS A 234 -38.29 5.55 -15.98
#